data_AF-A0A933FNS4-F1
#
_entry.id   AF-A0A933FNS4-F1
#
_cell.length_a   1.000
_cell.length_b   1.000
_cell.length_c   1.000
_cell.angle_alpha   90.00
_cell.angle_beta   90.00
_cell.angle_gamma   90.00
#
_symmetry.space_group_name_H-M   'P 1'
#
loop_
_entity.id
_entity.type
_entity.pdbx_description
1 polymer ?
#
loop_
_entity_poly.entity_id
_entity_poly.type
_entity_poly.pdbx_seq_one_letter_code
_entity_poly.pdbx_strand_id
1 'polypeptide(L)' 'MKDYDGDLRLLTLSEAAAILQVSRRTILRMVHQMEVPAFKVGGQWRLRESQFRQWLEEKEGQAKRSYLEPYRLAG' A
#
# COMPACT_ATOMS: atom_id res chain seq x y z
N MET A 1 5.13 7.34 -26.15
CA MET A 1 6.07 7.77 -25.09
C MET A 1 5.82 6.83 -23.93
N LYS A 2 6.76 5.94 -23.59
CA LYS A 2 6.55 4.97 -22.51
C LYS A 2 6.58 5.74 -21.19
N ASP A 3 5.55 5.59 -20.37
CA ASP A 3 5.41 6.18 -19.04
C ASP A 3 6.40 5.53 -18.05
N TYR A 4 7.70 5.76 -18.24
CA TYR A 4 8.75 5.30 -17.33
C TYR A 4 8.71 6.00 -15.96
N ASP A 5 7.98 7.12 -15.85
CA ASP A 5 7.92 7.94 -14.64
C ASP A 5 7.11 7.25 -13.52
N GLY A 6 6.08 6.48 -13.89
CA GLY A 6 5.27 5.72 -12.93
C GLY A 6 6.05 4.64 -12.18
N ASP A 7 7.10 4.09 -12.79
CA ASP A 7 7.97 3.10 -12.17
C ASP A 7 8.99 3.72 -11.21
N LEU A 8 9.40 4.97 -11.44
CA LEU A 8 10.40 5.66 -10.61
C LEU A 8 9.78 6.57 -9.54
N ARG A 9 8.47 6.87 -9.63
CA ARG A 9 7.80 7.73 -8.64
C ARG A 9 7.78 7.09 -7.24
N LEU A 10 8.25 7.87 -6.27
CA LEU A 10 8.31 7.50 -4.88
C LEU A 10 7.40 8.40 -4.04
N LEU A 11 6.52 7.79 -3.28
CA LEU A 11 5.66 8.48 -2.31
C LEU A 11 6.41 8.65 -0.98
N THR A 12 6.18 9.79 -0.35
CA THR A 12 6.47 10.02 1.07
C THR A 12 5.41 9.37 1.96
N LEU A 13 5.71 9.25 3.25
CA LEU A 13 4.72 8.79 4.24
C LEU A 13 3.47 9.68 4.29
N SER A 14 3.62 10.99 4.03
CA SER A 14 2.51 11.95 4.06
C SER A 14 1.60 11.78 2.85
N GLU A 15 2.15 11.57 1.65
CA GLU A 15 1.36 11.32 0.44
C GLU A 15 0.62 9.98 0.53
N ALA A 16 1.28 8.91 0.98
CA ALA A 16 0.64 7.62 1.21
C ALA A 16 -0.50 7.73 2.24
N ALA A 17 -0.29 8.52 3.30
CA ALA A 17 -1.31 8.77 4.32
C ALA A 17 -2.52 9.52 3.75
N ALA A 18 -2.28 10.53 2.92
CA ALA A 18 -3.33 11.28 2.23
C ALA A 18 -4.11 10.37 1.27
N ILE A 19 -3.45 9.49 0.54
CA ILE A 19 -4.12 8.53 -0.37
C ILE A 19 -5.03 7.59 0.42
N LEU A 20 -4.55 6.99 1.52
CA LEU A 20 -5.33 6.06 2.33
C LEU A 20 -6.32 6.73 3.28
N GLN A 21 -6.34 8.07 3.38
CA GLN A 21 -7.14 8.82 4.34
C GLN A 21 -6.90 8.38 5.80
N VAL A 22 -5.63 8.11 6.14
CA VAL A 22 -5.20 7.76 7.51
C VAL A 22 -4.14 8.73 8.01
N SER A 23 -3.81 8.65 9.31
CA SER A 23 -2.72 9.47 9.85
C SER A 23 -1.35 9.03 9.31
N ARG A 24 -0.41 9.96 9.18
CA ARG A 24 1.01 9.65 8.89
C ARG A 24 1.60 8.66 9.90
N ARG A 25 1.16 8.72 11.17
CA ARG A 25 1.60 7.78 12.22
C ARG A 25 1.10 6.35 11.96
N THR A 26 -0.07 6.20 11.37
CA THR A 26 -0.60 4.91 10.91
C THR A 26 0.30 4.33 9.83
N ILE A 27 0.61 5.10 8.77
CA ILE A 27 1.51 4.63 7.70
C ILE A 27 2.88 4.25 8.26
N LEU A 28 3.46 5.09 9.12
CA LEU A 28 4.76 4.78 9.73
C LEU A 28 4.73 3.47 10.52
N ARG A 29 3.66 3.22 11.27
CA ARG A 29 3.48 1.94 11.99
C ARG A 29 3.38 0.77 11.01
N MET A 30 2.58 0.89 9.95
CA MET A 30 2.44 -0.15 8.93
C MET A 30 3.78 -0.47 8.26
N VAL A 31 4.59 0.55 7.97
CA VAL A 31 5.96 0.38 7.44
C VAL A 31 6.84 -0.39 8.43
N HIS A 32 6.82 -0.03 9.71
CA HIS A 32 7.59 -0.75 10.74
C HIS A 32 7.12 -2.20 10.93
N GLN A 33 5.84 -2.47 10.71
CA GLN A 33 5.25 -3.81 10.77
C GLN A 33 5.41 -4.60 9.46
N MET A 34 6.10 -4.03 8.46
CA MET A 34 6.26 -4.62 7.11
C MET A 34 4.92 -4.90 6.41
N GLU A 35 3.85 -4.21 6.81
CA GLU A 35 2.52 -4.39 6.22
C GLU A 35 2.36 -3.71 4.87
N VAL A 36 3.13 -2.64 4.63
CA VAL A 36 3.15 -1.86 3.39
C VAL A 36 4.58 -1.78 2.85
N PRO A 37 4.81 -1.97 1.53
CA PRO A 37 6.15 -1.95 0.96
C PRO A 37 6.77 -0.55 1.03
N ALA A 38 7.94 -0.45 1.69
CA ALA A 38 8.69 0.79 1.81
C ALA A 38 10.20 0.51 2.00
N PHE A 39 11.03 1.48 1.64
CA PHE A 39 12.49 1.43 1.82
C PHE A 39 13.04 2.79 2.28
N LYS A 40 14.26 2.80 2.83
CA LYS A 40 14.92 4.03 3.29
C LYS A 40 15.86 4.60 2.23
N VAL A 41 15.77 5.92 2.01
CA VAL A 41 16.72 6.72 1.22
C VAL A 41 17.09 7.96 2.03
N GLY A 42 18.37 8.17 2.33
CA GLY A 42 18.83 9.32 3.12
C GLY A 42 18.14 9.43 4.49
N GLY A 43 17.84 8.30 5.15
CA GLY A 43 17.14 8.26 6.43
C GLY A 43 15.62 8.47 6.36
N GLN A 44 15.06 8.73 5.18
CA GLN A 44 13.62 8.92 4.98
C GLN A 44 12.97 7.69 4.36
N TRP A 45 11.75 7.38 4.77
CA TRP A 45 10.95 6.34 4.15
C TRP A 45 10.40 6.79 2.80
N ARG A 46 10.45 5.87 1.83
CA ARG A 46 9.89 6.00 0.49
C ARG A 46 9.12 4.74 0.12
N LEU A 47 8.00 4.93 -0.56
CA LEU A 47 7.16 3.87 -1.09
C LEU A 47 7.18 4.00 -2.61
N ARG A 48 7.53 2.95 -3.33
CA ARG A 48 7.38 2.97 -4.79
C ARG A 48 5.89 3.00 -5.12
N GLU A 49 5.45 3.97 -5.92
CA GLU A 49 4.02 4.15 -6.19
C GLU A 49 3.40 2.90 -6.84
N SER A 50 4.11 2.27 -7.80
CA SER A 50 3.63 1.05 -8.46
C SER A 50 3.41 -0.11 -7.46
N GLN A 51 4.36 -0.36 -6.57
CA GLN A 51 4.21 -1.38 -5.52
C GLN A 51 3.13 -1.03 -4.50
N PHE A 52 3.00 0.24 -4.16
CA PHE A 52 1.95 0.71 -3.25
C PHE A 52 0.55 0.48 -3.84
N ARG A 53 0.37 0.76 -5.14
CA ARG A 53 -0.90 0.47 -5.85
C ARG A 53 -1.20 -1.02 -5.87
N GLN A 54 -0.24 -1.85 -6.25
CA GLN A 54 -0.41 -3.30 -6.22
C GLN A 54 -0.79 -3.80 -4.82
N TRP A 55 -0.14 -3.28 -3.79
CA TRP A 55 -0.47 -3.61 -2.40
C TRP A 55 -1.91 -3.23 -2.02
N LEU A 56 -2.44 -2.08 -2.47
CA LEU A 56 -3.85 -1.72 -2.26
C LEU A 56 -4.79 -2.75 -2.91
N GLU A 57 -4.53 -3.14 -4.16
CA GLU A 57 -5.34 -4.10 -4.91
C GLU A 57 -5.37 -5.47 -4.21
N GLU A 58 -4.22 -5.92 -3.70
CA GLU A 58 -4.11 -7.15 -2.91
C GLU A 58 -4.91 -7.07 -1.60
N LYS A 59 -4.87 -5.92 -0.90
CA LYS A 59 -5.65 -5.69 0.33
C LYS A 59 -7.14 -5.68 0.07
N GLU A 60 -7.58 -5.07 -1.02
CA GLU A 60 -8.99 -5.08 -1.43
C GLU A 60 -9.45 -6.51 -1.78
N GLY A 61 -8.62 -7.28 -2.49
CA GLY A 61 -8.89 -8.68 -2.81
C GLY A 61 -9.00 -9.57 -1.57
N GLN A 62 -8.10 -9.39 -0.59
CA GLN A 62 -8.15 -10.08 0.71
C GLN A 62 -9.44 -9.74 1.47
N ALA A 63 -9.81 -8.46 1.53
CA ALA A 63 -11.06 -8.04 2.16
C ALA A 63 -12.27 -8.71 1.51
N LYS A 64 -12.40 -8.65 0.18
CA LYS A 64 -13.47 -9.33 -0.58
C LYS A 64 -13.52 -10.83 -0.31
N ARG A 65 -12.37 -11.51 -0.25
CA ARG A 65 -12.31 -12.95 0.07
C ARG A 65 -12.81 -13.22 1.48
N SER A 66 -12.36 -12.45 2.47
CA SER A 66 -12.82 -12.60 3.86
C SER A 66 -14.33 -12.39 4.01
N TYR A 67 -14.92 -11.45 3.28
CA TYR A 67 -16.37 -11.24 3.29
C TYR A 67 -17.14 -12.39 2.63
N LEU A 68 -16.57 -13.02 1.60
CA LEU A 68 -17.27 -14.02 0.78
C LEU A 68 -17.00 -15.49 1.17
N GLU A 69 -15.91 -15.78 1.88
CA GLU A 69 -15.58 -17.13 2.35
C GLU A 69 -16.67 -17.83 3.17
N PRO A 70 -17.32 -17.20 4.17
CA PRO A 70 -18.41 -17.85 4.89
C PRO A 70 -19.61 -18.19 4.00
N TYR A 71 -19.81 -17.48 2.88
CA TYR A 71 -20.89 -17.75 1.93
C TYR A 71 -20.52 -18.76 0.84
N ARG A 72 -19.23 -19.08 0.68
CA ARG A 72 -18.75 -20.06 -0.33
C ARG A 72 -18.90 -21.51 0.14
N LEU A 73 -18.97 -21.76 1.44
CA LEU A 73 -19.10 -23.09 2.06
C LEU A 73 -20.56 -23.50 2.32
N ALA A 74 -21.53 -22.63 2.02
CA ALA A 74 -22.95 -22.85 2.28
C ALA A 74 -23.73 -23.42 1.07
N GLY A 75 -23.01 -24.01 0.09
CA GLY A 75 -23.58 -24.59 -1.14
C GLY A 75 -23.26 -26.06 -1.28
#